data_AF-A0A7K6AW84-F1
#
_entry.id   AF-A0A7K6AW84-F1
#
_cell.length_a   1.000
_cell.length_b   1.000
_cell.length_c   1.000
_cell.angle_alpha   90.00
_cell.angle_beta   90.00
_cell.angle_gamma   90.00
#
_symmetry.space_group_name_H-M   'P 1'
#
loop_
_entity.id
_entity.type
_entity.pdbx_description
1 polymer ?
#
loop_
_entity_poly.entity_id
_entity_poly.type
_entity_poly.pdbx_seq_one_letter_code
_entity_poly.pdbx_strand_id
1 'polypeptide(L)' 'MRILYQLLVVLVIMLQGVAAQPGLFDPCLTQNGRCVPGICRRPYYWVGMCRNGFSCCRR' A
#
# COMPACT_ATOMS: atom_id res chain seq x y z
N MET A 1 -20.07 18.55 -28.08
CA MET A 1 -20.13 17.39 -27.17
C MET A 1 -18.91 16.46 -27.26
N ARG A 2 -18.39 16.12 -28.45
CA ARG A 2 -17.25 15.17 -28.60
C ARG A 2 -15.88 15.70 -28.17
N ILE A 3 -15.62 16.99 -28.37
CA ILE A 3 -14.33 17.64 -28.05
C ILE A 3 -14.11 17.76 -26.54
N LEU A 4 -15.17 18.06 -25.78
CA LEU A 4 -15.11 18.15 -24.32
C LEU A 4 -14.65 16.82 -23.71
N TYR A 5 -15.16 15.70 -24.23
CA TYR A 5 -14.82 14.35 -23.77
C TYR A 5 -13.35 14.01 -24.05
N GLN A 6 -12.83 14.41 -25.21
CA GLN A 6 -11.42 14.18 -25.56
C GLN A 6 -10.48 14.97 -24.66
N LEU A 7 -10.80 16.23 -24.37
CA LEU A 7 -10.04 17.06 -23.42
C LEU A 7 -10.04 16.45 -22.01
N LEU A 8 -11.19 15.91 -21.57
CA LEU A 8 -11.33 15.27 -20.26
C LEU A 8 -10.48 13.99 -20.16
N VAL A 9 -10.44 13.19 -21.22
CA VAL A 9 -9.59 11.99 -21.30
C VAL A 9 -8.11 12.36 -21.25
N VAL A 10 -7.67 13.37 -22.02
CA VAL A 10 -6.28 13.84 -21.99
C VAL A 10 -5.91 14.37 -20.60
N LEU A 11 -6.80 15.15 -19.98
CA LEU A 11 -6.59 15.69 -18.64
C LEU A 11 -6.44 14.57 -17.60
N VAL A 12 -7.28 13.54 -17.64
CA VAL A 12 -7.19 12.39 -16.72
C VAL A 12 -5.88 11.61 -16.94
N ILE A 13 -5.47 11.37 -18.19
CA ILE A 13 -4.21 10.67 -18.49
C ILE A 13 -2.99 11.42 -17.93
N MET A 14 -2.98 12.76 -18.04
CA MET A 14 -1.89 13.58 -17.50
C MET A 14 -1.89 13.63 -15.96
N LEU A 15 -3.06 13.50 -15.31
CA LEU A 15 -3.17 13.50 -13.84
C LEU A 15 -2.86 12.15 -13.17
N GLN A 16 -2.92 11.01 -13.87
CA GLN A 16 -2.65 9.69 -13.25
C GLN A 16 -1.18 9.41 -12.93
N GLY A 17 -0.25 10.29 -13.31
CA GLY A 17 1.17 10.21 -12.95
C GLY A 17 1.48 10.42 -11.47
N VAL A 18 0.49 10.78 -10.63
CA VAL A 18 0.70 11.15 -9.21
C VAL A 18 0.27 10.06 -8.21
N ALA A 19 -0.40 8.98 -8.66
CA ALA A 19 -1.06 8.03 -7.74
C ALA A 19 -0.33 6.68 -7.53
N ALA A 20 0.95 6.59 -7.88
CA ALA A 20 1.76 5.41 -7.57
C ALA A 20 2.94 5.82 -6.67
N GLN A 21 2.67 6.09 -5.39
CA GLN A 21 3.71 6.03 -4.37
C GLN A 21 3.91 4.56 -4.00
N PRO A 22 4.97 3.87 -4.46
CA PRO A 22 5.22 2.45 -4.13
C PRO A 22 5.79 2.29 -2.71
N GLY A 23 5.51 3.28 -1.84
CA GLY A 23 6.37 3.62 -0.72
C GLY A 23 5.66 3.73 0.62
N LEU A 24 4.36 4.01 0.65
CA LEU A 24 3.68 4.32 1.92
C LEU A 24 2.87 3.17 2.51
N PHE A 25 2.57 2.16 1.69
CA PHE A 25 1.88 0.97 2.16
C PHE A 25 2.91 -0.07 2.56
N ASP A 26 3.22 -0.13 3.85
CA ASP A 26 3.87 -1.31 4.40
C ASP A 26 3.01 -2.51 4.00
N PRO A 27 3.55 -3.51 3.29
CA PRO A 27 2.79 -4.67 2.85
C PRO A 27 2.16 -5.44 4.03
N CYS A 28 2.66 -5.20 5.24
CA CYS A 28 2.06 -5.66 6.49
C CYS A 28 0.71 -5.02 6.79
N LEU A 29 0.61 -3.69 6.70
CA LEU A 29 -0.62 -2.94 6.97
C LEU A 29 -1.69 -3.23 5.93
N THR A 30 -1.31 -3.37 4.65
CA THR A 30 -2.24 -3.75 3.57
C THR A 30 -2.82 -5.15 3.79
N GLN A 31 -2.06 -6.03 4.43
CA GLN A 31 -2.50 -7.39 4.78
C GLN A 31 -3.22 -7.47 6.13
N ASN A 32 -3.61 -6.32 6.70
CA ASN A 32 -4.23 -6.19 8.03
C ASN A 32 -3.36 -6.83 9.14
N GLY A 33 -2.04 -6.84 8.93
CA GLY A 33 -1.04 -7.26 9.89
C GLY A 33 -0.57 -6.09 10.74
N ARG A 34 0.12 -6.41 11.83
CA ARG A 34 0.73 -5.43 12.74
C ARG A 34 2.24 -5.59 12.75
N CYS A 35 2.95 -4.49 12.64
CA CYS A 35 4.39 -4.45 12.88
C CYS A 35 4.63 -4.45 14.38
N VAL A 36 5.27 -5.49 14.90
CA VAL A 36 5.67 -5.58 16.32
C VAL A 36 7.18 -5.77 16.43
N PRO A 37 7.82 -5.15 17.42
CA PRO A 37 9.22 -5.43 17.73
C PRO A 37 9.35 -6.86 18.26
N GLY A 38 10.30 -7.63 17.74
CA GLY A 38 10.55 -9.02 18.16
C GLY A 38 9.70 -10.06 17.42
N ILE A 39 9.20 -11.07 18.13
CA ILE A 39 8.47 -12.21 17.56
C ILE A 39 6.94 -12.04 17.66
N CYS A 40 6.21 -12.65 16.72
CA CYS A 40 4.75 -12.69 16.76
C CYS A 40 4.26 -13.53 17.94
N ARG A 41 3.40 -12.95 18.77
CA ARG A 41 2.71 -13.68 19.84
C ARG A 41 1.46 -14.37 19.28
N ARG A 42 1.20 -15.60 19.71
CA ARG A 42 -0.05 -16.31 19.39
C ARG A 42 -1.26 -15.44 19.79
N PRO A 43 -2.32 -15.37 18.97
CA PRO A 43 -2.61 -16.17 17.77
C PRO A 43 -1.99 -15.66 16.45
N TYR A 44 -1.13 -14.63 16.49
CA TYR A 44 -0.59 -14.02 15.27
C TYR A 44 0.62 -14.81 14.74
N TYR A 45 0.64 -15.06 13.43
CA TYR A 45 1.73 -15.70 12.69
C TYR A 45 2.61 -14.67 11.98
N TRP A 46 3.88 -15.03 11.79
CA TRP A 46 4.86 -14.19 11.10
C TRP A 46 4.67 -14.26 9.59
N VAL A 47 4.57 -13.11 8.93
CA VAL A 47 4.35 -12.99 7.48
C VAL A 47 5.56 -12.40 6.76
N GLY A 48 6.40 -11.66 7.48
CA GLY A 48 7.55 -10.98 6.89
C GLY A 48 8.11 -9.92 7.82
N MET A 49 8.94 -9.04 7.28
CA MET A 49 9.48 -7.87 7.99
C MET A 49 8.84 -6.58 7.48
N CYS A 50 8.59 -5.65 8.39
CA CYS A 50 8.21 -4.27 8.08
C CYS A 50 9.45 -3.44 7.73
N ARG A 51 9.28 -2.30 7.05
CA ARG A 51 10.38 -1.43 6.63
C ARG A 51 11.27 -0.93 7.79
N ASN A 52 10.72 -0.88 8.99
CA ASN A 52 11.42 -0.44 10.20
C ASN A 52 12.18 -1.58 10.92
N GLY A 53 12.29 -2.77 10.31
CA GLY A 53 12.97 -3.94 10.91
C GLY A 53 12.11 -4.71 11.94
N PHE A 54 10.84 -4.36 12.07
CA PHE A 54 9.88 -5.07 12.91
C PHE A 54 9.31 -6.31 12.22
N SER A 55 8.81 -7.25 12.99
CA SER A 55 8.10 -8.42 12.46
C SER A 55 6.68 -8.05 12.09
N CYS A 56 6.28 -8.42 10.87
CA CYS A 56 4.90 -8.34 10.45
C CYS A 56 4.13 -9.56 10.97
N CYS A 57 3.18 -9.32 11.86
CA CYS A 57 2.36 -10.35 12.49
C CYS A 57 0.91 -10.22 12.06
N ARG A 58 0.36 -11.30 11.52
CA ARG A 58 -1.03 -11.38 11.05
C ARG A 58 -1.78 -12.45 11.84
N ARG A 59 -3.05 -12.22 12.11
CA ARG A 59 -3.90 -13.22 12.77
C ARG A 59 -4.40 -14.23 11.77
#